data_AF-A0A2S4KLW2-F1
#
_entry.id   AF-A0A2S4KLW2-F1
#
_cell.length_a   1.000
_cell.length_b   1.000
_cell.length_c   1.000
_cell.angle_alpha   90.00
_cell.angle_beta   90.00
_cell.angle_gamma   90.00
#
_symmetry.space_group_name_H-M   'P 1'
#
loop_
_entity.id
_entity.type
_entity.pdbx_description
1 polymer ?
#
loop_
_entity_poly.entity_id
_entity_poly.type
_entity_poly.pdbx_seq_one_letter_code
_entity_poly.pdbx_strand_id
1 'polypeptide(L)' 'MATYYIYFPFLTYEVKCGAATLDIADRQNAHSMTLAVRGIVELFRAIKREDEVNRKILGFSVSHDH' A
#
# COMPACT_ATOMS: atom_id res chain seq x y z
N MET A 1 -4.49 3.11 -13.22
CA MET A 1 -3.90 4.46 -13.14
C MET A 1 -4.43 5.15 -11.90
N ALA A 2 -3.56 5.84 -11.15
CA ALA A 2 -3.98 6.69 -10.04
C ALA A 2 -4.74 7.91 -10.60
N THR A 3 -5.95 8.19 -10.12
CA THR A 3 -6.71 9.39 -10.51
C THR A 3 -6.63 10.44 -9.42
N TYR A 4 -6.92 11.70 -9.76
CA TYR A 4 -6.98 12.80 -8.78
C TYR A 4 -8.11 12.67 -7.75
N TYR A 5 -8.98 11.64 -7.88
CA TYR A 5 -10.01 11.28 -6.90
C TYR A 5 -9.55 10.24 -5.86
N ILE A 6 -8.29 9.82 -5.87
CA ILE A 6 -7.79 8.82 -4.90
C ILE A 6 -7.46 9.54 -3.60
N TYR A 7 -8.37 9.42 -2.63
CA TYR A 7 -8.29 10.17 -1.38
C TYR A 7 -7.15 9.75 -0.45
N PHE A 8 -6.61 8.53 -0.55
CA PHE A 8 -5.56 8.04 0.36
C PHE A 8 -4.69 6.93 -0.25
N PRO A 9 -3.85 7.19 -1.27
CA PRO A 9 -2.90 6.19 -1.73
C PRO A 9 -1.72 6.12 -0.74
N PHE A 10 -1.62 5.02 0.01
CA PHE A 10 -0.46 4.76 0.87
C PHE A 10 0.74 4.40 0.00
N LEU A 11 1.86 5.08 0.22
CA LEU A 11 3.12 4.76 -0.44
C LEU A 11 4.02 4.00 0.55
N THR A 12 4.43 2.79 0.16
CA THR A 12 5.53 2.08 0.83
C THR A 12 6.76 2.09 -0.08
N TYR A 13 7.93 2.30 0.52
CA TYR A 13 9.18 2.37 -0.21
C TYR A 13 10.27 1.64 0.56
N GLU A 14 10.94 0.72 -0.12
CA GLU A 14 12.03 -0.07 0.47
C GLU A 14 13.22 -0.05 -0.48
N VAL A 15 14.38 0.29 0.07
CA VAL A 15 15.68 0.21 -0.60
C VAL A 15 16.48 -0.89 0.06
N LYS A 16 17.08 -1.76 -0.75
CA LYS A 16 17.94 -2.85 -0.29
C LYS A 16 19.24 -2.85 -1.08
N CYS A 17 20.31 -3.41 -0.50
CA CYS A 17 21.63 -3.57 -1.12
C CYS A 17 22.16 -4.99 -0.82
N GLY A 18 22.69 -5.72 -1.82
CA GLY A 18 23.12 -7.14 -1.72
C GLY A 18 22.48 -8.10 -2.73
N ALA A 19 22.66 -9.42 -2.56
CA ALA A 19 22.32 -10.43 -3.57
C ALA A 19 20.84 -10.92 -3.60
N ALA A 20 20.01 -10.50 -2.64
CA ALA A 20 18.59 -10.87 -2.50
C ALA A 20 17.76 -9.66 -2.02
N THR A 21 17.87 -8.55 -2.73
CA THR A 21 17.45 -7.22 -2.27
C THR A 21 16.01 -6.92 -2.65
N LEU A 22 15.65 -7.16 -3.90
CA LEU A 22 14.34 -6.77 -4.42
C LEU A 22 13.22 -7.63 -3.83
N ASP A 23 13.45 -8.93 -3.64
CA ASP A 23 12.45 -9.83 -3.05
C ASP A 23 12.25 -9.58 -1.55
N ILE A 24 13.28 -9.12 -0.83
CA ILE A 24 13.13 -8.65 0.56
C ILE A 24 12.40 -7.31 0.60
N ALA A 25 12.73 -6.37 -0.28
CA ALA A 25 12.05 -5.08 -0.41
C ALA A 25 10.56 -5.27 -0.70
N ASP A 26 10.21 -6.14 -1.66
CA ASP A 26 8.83 -6.45 -2.03
C ASP A 26 8.04 -7.05 -0.86
N ARG A 27 8.64 -7.98 -0.11
CA ARG A 27 7.98 -8.58 1.06
C ARG A 27 7.72 -7.55 2.16
N GLN A 28 8.68 -6.67 2.44
CA GLN A 28 8.51 -5.62 3.45
C GLN A 28 7.48 -4.57 3.01
N ASN A 29 7.55 -4.15 1.75
CA ASN A 29 6.55 -3.28 1.15
C ASN A 29 5.15 -3.89 1.20
N ALA A 30 4.99 -5.17 0.86
CA ALA A 30 3.72 -5.88 0.92
C ALA A 30 3.19 -5.99 2.36
N HIS A 31 4.06 -6.28 3.33
CA HIS A 31 3.69 -6.34 4.74
C HIS A 31 3.17 -4.99 5.25
N SER A 32 3.96 -3.93 5.08
CA SER A 32 3.59 -2.57 5.51
C SER A 32 2.32 -2.08 4.82
N MET A 33 2.17 -2.36 3.52
CA MET A 33 0.98 -1.99 2.76
C MET A 33 -0.27 -2.74 3.24
N THR A 34 -0.15 -4.02 3.57
CA THR A 34 -1.27 -4.81 4.09
C THR A 34 -1.81 -4.20 5.38
N LEU A 35 -0.93 -3.79 6.30
CA LEU A 35 -1.33 -3.13 7.54
C LEU A 35 -2.01 -1.78 7.29
N ALA A 36 -1.43 -0.94 6.43
CA ALA A 36 -1.96 0.38 6.13
C ALA A 36 -3.33 0.31 5.44
N VAL A 37 -3.46 -0.49 4.38
CA VAL A 37 -4.72 -0.66 3.63
C VAL A 37 -5.80 -1.26 4.53
N ARG A 38 -5.45 -2.23 5.39
CA ARG A 38 -6.39 -2.79 6.35
C ARG A 38 -6.92 -1.73 7.31
N GLY A 39 -6.05 -0.89 7.88
CA GLY A 39 -6.46 0.18 8.79
C GLY A 39 -7.47 1.14 8.15
N ILE A 40 -7.27 1.51 6.88
CA ILE A 40 -8.21 2.36 6.14
C ILE A 40 -9.56 1.68 5.93
N VAL A 41 -9.54 0.43 5.48
CA VAL A 41 -10.79 -0.33 5.29
C VAL A 41 -11.55 -0.46 6.61
N GLU A 42 -10.86 -0.70 7.73
CA GLU A 42 -11.48 -0.76 9.06
C GLU A 42 -12.08 0.60 9.48
N LEU A 43 -11.40 1.72 9.23
CA LEU A 43 -11.93 3.06 9.49
C LEU A 43 -13.19 3.37 8.68
N PHE A 44 -13.20 3.06 7.38
CA PHE A 44 -14.37 3.30 6.52
C PHE A 44 -15.54 2.39 6.88
N ARG A 45 -15.27 1.13 7.27
CA ARG A 45 -16.29 0.21 7.79
C ARG A 45 -16.88 0.70 9.12
N ALA A 46 -16.06 1.26 10.01
CA ALA A 46 -16.52 1.77 11.29
C ALA A 46 -17.56 2.90 11.15
N ILE A 47 -17.48 3.67 10.07
CA ILE A 47 -18.42 4.76 9.76
C ILE A 47 -19.46 4.39 8.67
N LYS A 48 -19.57 3.11 8.30
CA LYS A 48 -20.51 2.59 7.28
C LYS A 48 -20.35 3.23 5.89
N ARG A 49 -19.11 3.49 5.47
CA ARG A 49 -18.75 4.08 4.17
C ARG A 49 -17.81 3.20 3.37
N GLU A 50 -17.80 1.89 3.63
CA GLU A 50 -16.91 0.92 2.97
C GLU A 50 -17.00 0.91 1.44
N ASP A 51 -18.15 1.26 0.86
CA ASP A 51 -18.35 1.34 -0.59
C ASP A 51 -17.45 2.39 -1.28
N GLU A 52 -16.97 3.39 -0.55
CA GLU A 52 -16.08 4.41 -1.09
C GLU A 52 -14.66 3.89 -1.34
N VAL A 53 -14.24 2.88 -0.59
CA VAL A 53 -12.92 2.26 -0.70
C VAL A 53 -12.99 0.87 -1.35
N ASN A 54 -14.19 0.30 -1.48
CA ASN A 54 -14.41 -0.98 -2.13
C ASN A 54 -13.99 -0.93 -3.60
N ARG A 55 -13.17 -1.91 -4.02
CA ARG A 55 -12.60 -2.02 -5.37
C ARG A 55 -11.82 -0.78 -5.81
N LYS A 56 -11.34 0.06 -4.88
CA LYS A 56 -10.44 1.17 -5.18
C LYS A 56 -8.99 0.77 -4.97
N ILE A 57 -8.09 1.45 -5.66
CA ILE A 57 -6.66 1.34 -5.43
C ILE A 57 -6.33 2.21 -4.22
N LEU A 58 -5.80 1.60 -3.17
CA LEU A 58 -5.56 2.25 -1.86
C LEU A 58 -4.07 2.34 -1.50
N GLY A 59 -3.18 1.78 -2.31
CA GLY A 59 -1.75 1.81 -2.04
C GLY A 59 -0.87 1.55 -3.26
N PHE A 60 0.36 2.01 -3.18
CA PHE A 60 1.44 1.81 -4.14
C PHE A 60 2.72 1.45 -3.38
N SER A 61 3.52 0.56 -3.95
CA SER A 61 4.83 0.20 -3.41
C SER A 61 5.89 0.43 -4.47
N VAL A 62 7.03 0.93 -4.04
CA VAL A 62 8.23 1.02 -4.88
C VAL A 62 9.35 0.26 -4.18
N SER A 63 9.95 -0.68 -4.91
CA SER A 63 11.12 -1.42 -4.46
C SER A 63 12.29 -1.01 -5.33
N HIS A 64 13.42 -0.69 -4.70
CA HIS A 64 14.63 -0.32 -5.41
C HIS A 64 15.81 -1.18 -4.95
N ASP A 65 16.55 -1.64 -5.94
CA ASP A 65 17.84 -2.32 -5.82
C ASP A 65 18.88 -1.48 -6.57
N HIS A 66 20.09 -1.42 -6.04
CA HIS A 66 21.14 -0.48 -6.45
C HIS A 66 22.23 -1.16 -7.27
#